data_AF-A0A6S7JE95-F1
#
_entry.id   AF-A0A6S7JE95-F1
#
_cell.length_a   1.000
_cell.length_b   1.000
_cell.length_c   1.000
_cell.angle_alpha   90.00
_cell.angle_beta   90.00
_cell.angle_gamma   90.00
#
_symmetry.space_group_name_H-M   'P 1'
#
loop_
_entity.id
_entity.type
_entity.pdbx_description
1 polymer ?
#
loop_
_entity_poly.entity_id
_entity_poly.type
_entity_poly.pdbx_seq_one_letter_code
_entity_poly.pdbx_strand_id
1 'polypeptide(L)'
;EEEPVNWYTNDCRPLIKLDNPFCEHYGFKLDKYVKVSKVPQQVLNNQLWEIQEYYDQVNFKEQNISTSHECSDQFRFPGCYYAFAGCDLSTSVLKPKKICKESCLHFTKKCSAFVRTWKDVFARFLDNLSTVRAPLFNCTEKPSRNAGDTPECIYYDRKESLEKE
;
A
#
# COMPACT_ATOMS: atom_id res chain seq x y z
N GLU A 1 -11.36 -26.92 3.83
CA GLU A 1 -11.04 -25.62 3.22
C GLU A 1 -11.05 -24.58 4.32
N GLU A 2 -9.90 -24.00 4.65
CA GLU A 2 -9.87 -22.86 5.57
C GLU A 2 -10.19 -21.60 4.75
N GLU A 3 -11.30 -20.93 5.09
CA GLU A 3 -11.64 -19.65 4.47
C GLU A 3 -10.52 -18.64 4.77
N PRO A 4 -10.09 -17.84 3.78
CA PRO A 4 -9.07 -16.86 4.01
C PRO A 4 -9.57 -15.83 5.04
N VAL A 5 -8.89 -15.73 6.18
CA VAL A 5 -9.13 -14.68 7.18
C VAL A 5 -9.08 -13.35 6.45
N ASN A 6 -10.25 -12.70 6.33
CA ASN A 6 -10.35 -11.36 5.78
C ASN A 6 -9.95 -10.38 6.88
N TRP A 7 -8.78 -9.77 6.74
CA TRP A 7 -8.20 -8.85 7.73
C TRP A 7 -8.82 -7.46 7.71
N TYR A 8 -9.78 -7.24 6.82
CA TYR A 8 -10.38 -5.94 6.58
C TYR A 8 -11.89 -6.05 6.47
N THR A 9 -12.59 -5.04 6.98
CA THR A 9 -13.99 -4.84 6.62
C THR A 9 -14.09 -3.89 5.42
N ASN A 10 -15.27 -3.82 4.80
CA ASN A 10 -15.55 -2.81 3.79
C ASN A 10 -15.89 -1.44 4.41
N ASP A 11 -15.62 -1.28 5.71
CA ASP A 11 -15.95 -0.07 6.46
C ASP A 11 -14.74 0.84 6.57
N CYS A 12 -15.05 2.08 6.95
CA CYS A 12 -14.10 3.14 7.19
C CYS A 12 -14.19 3.62 8.63
N ARG A 13 -13.06 3.99 9.22
CA ARG A 13 -12.99 4.61 10.54
C ARG A 13 -12.05 5.80 10.51
N PRO A 14 -12.22 6.75 11.45
CA PRO A 14 -11.27 7.85 11.59
C PRO A 14 -9.83 7.34 11.73
N LEU A 15 -8.91 8.01 11.04
CA LEU A 15 -7.49 7.86 11.28
C LEU A 15 -7.18 8.33 12.71
N ILE A 16 -6.52 7.49 13.49
CA ILE A 16 -6.05 7.88 14.83
C ILE A 16 -4.81 8.76 14.69
N LYS A 17 -4.45 9.49 15.74
CA LYS A 17 -3.13 10.11 15.80
C LYS A 17 -2.06 9.03 15.83
N LEU A 18 -1.22 8.97 14.80
CA LEU A 18 -0.09 8.04 14.73
C LEU A 18 1.17 8.70 15.28
N ASP A 19 1.98 7.91 15.98
CA ASP A 19 3.34 8.29 16.35
C ASP A 19 4.28 7.99 15.17
N ASN A 20 5.05 8.99 14.74
CA ASN A 20 5.97 8.92 13.60
C ASN A 20 5.32 8.25 12.35
N PRO A 21 4.32 8.91 11.73
CA PRO A 21 3.56 8.33 10.63
C PRO A 21 4.44 8.03 9.41
N PHE A 22 4.66 6.74 9.13
CA PHE A 22 5.50 6.25 8.03
C PHE A 22 5.12 6.88 6.69
N CYS A 23 3.82 6.86 6.38
CA CYS A 23 3.34 7.35 5.08
C CYS A 23 3.57 8.84 4.90
N GLU A 24 3.28 9.65 5.92
CA GLU A 24 3.48 11.09 5.86
C GLU A 24 4.97 11.45 5.85
N HIS A 25 5.83 10.67 6.53
CA HIS A 25 7.29 10.82 6.47
C HIS A 25 7.81 10.76 5.03
N TYR A 26 7.26 9.86 4.22
CA TYR A 26 7.60 9.71 2.80
C TYR A 26 6.72 10.53 1.85
N GLY A 27 5.97 11.51 2.37
CA GLY A 27 5.17 12.45 1.57
C GLY A 27 3.80 11.94 1.16
N PHE A 28 3.37 10.76 1.60
CA PHE A 28 2.01 10.26 1.35
C PHE A 28 1.06 10.84 2.40
N LYS A 29 0.17 11.72 1.95
CA LYS A 29 -0.91 12.26 2.78
C LYS A 29 -1.91 11.15 3.15
N LEU A 30 -2.21 11.02 4.44
CA LEU A 30 -3.24 10.11 4.92
C LEU A 30 -4.60 10.79 4.95
N ASP A 31 -5.64 10.06 4.53
CA ASP A 31 -7.01 10.55 4.58
C ASP A 31 -7.56 10.53 6.02
N LYS A 32 -8.51 11.42 6.31
CA LYS A 32 -9.17 11.50 7.63
C LYS A 32 -9.87 10.20 8.03
N TYR A 33 -10.35 9.45 7.05
CA TYR A 33 -10.99 8.16 7.23
C TYR A 33 -10.26 7.12 6.40
N VAL A 34 -9.90 6.03 7.04
CA VAL A 34 -9.15 4.93 6.44
C VAL A 34 -9.90 3.61 6.59
N LYS A 35 -9.60 2.68 5.71
CA LYS A 35 -10.12 1.31 5.73
C LYS A 35 -9.87 0.66 7.09
N VAL A 36 -10.88 -0.01 7.62
CA VAL A 36 -10.75 -0.79 8.86
C VAL A 36 -9.86 -2.00 8.64
N SER A 37 -8.81 -2.10 9.45
CA SER A 37 -7.99 -3.31 9.63
C SER A 37 -8.33 -3.98 10.96
N LYS A 38 -8.20 -5.31 11.02
CA LYS A 38 -8.19 -6.06 12.28
C LYS A 38 -6.94 -5.78 13.13
N VAL A 39 -5.88 -5.26 12.51
CA VAL A 39 -4.65 -4.83 13.17
C VAL A 39 -4.80 -3.35 13.59
N PRO A 40 -4.43 -2.97 14.82
CA PRO A 40 -4.44 -1.58 15.24
C PRO A 40 -3.63 -0.67 14.30
N GLN A 41 -4.12 0.53 14.04
CA GLN A 41 -3.50 1.47 13.09
C GLN A 41 -2.03 1.78 13.44
N GLN A 42 -1.70 1.96 14.73
CA GLN A 42 -0.31 2.17 15.16
C GLN A 42 0.58 0.95 14.91
N VAL A 43 0.05 -0.27 15.06
CA VAL A 43 0.82 -1.50 14.80
C VAL A 43 1.11 -1.61 13.31
N LEU A 44 0.14 -1.31 12.44
CA LEU A 44 0.38 -1.23 10.99
C LEU A 44 1.43 -0.19 10.63
N ASN A 45 1.40 0.98 11.27
CA ASN A 45 2.40 2.03 11.05
C ASN A 45 3.81 1.55 11.41
N ASN A 46 3.97 0.91 12.58
CA ASN A 46 5.26 0.38 13.02
C ASN A 46 5.75 -0.75 12.11
N GLN A 47 4.86 -1.62 11.64
CA GLN A 47 5.21 -2.68 10.68
C GLN A 47 5.75 -2.13 9.36
N LEU A 48 5.23 -1.00 8.86
CA LEU A 48 5.78 -0.37 7.66
C LEU A 48 7.23 0.09 7.88
N TRP A 49 7.55 0.62 9.06
CA TRP A 49 8.92 0.96 9.45
C TRP A 49 9.82 -0.27 9.52
N GLU A 50 9.40 -1.32 10.22
CA GLU A 50 10.17 -2.57 10.34
C GLU A 50 10.47 -3.19 8.97
N ILE A 51 9.50 -3.18 8.06
CA ILE A 51 9.68 -3.70 6.71
C ILE A 51 10.65 -2.84 5.90
N GLN A 52 10.59 -1.51 6.03
CA GLN A 52 11.55 -0.60 5.39
C GLN A 52 12.97 -0.82 5.93
N GLU A 53 13.15 -0.90 7.25
CA GLU A 53 14.45 -1.16 7.87
C GLU A 53 15.04 -2.50 7.43
N TYR A 54 14.23 -3.57 7.42
CA TYR A 54 14.65 -4.88 6.93
C TYR A 54 15.05 -4.82 5.45
N TYR A 55 14.25 -4.11 4.64
CA TYR A 55 14.53 -3.95 3.22
C TYR A 55 15.87 -3.24 3.00
N ASP A 56 16.13 -2.15 3.73
CA ASP A 56 17.38 -1.41 3.64
C ASP A 56 18.59 -2.30 4.04
N GLN A 57 18.44 -3.16 5.04
CA GLN A 57 19.48 -4.10 5.45
C GLN A 57 19.78 -5.20 4.41
N VAL A 58 18.76 -5.74 3.74
CA VAL A 58 18.94 -6.81 2.74
C VAL A 58 19.48 -6.25 1.43
N ASN A 59 18.98 -5.10 0.98
CA ASN A 59 19.47 -4.46 -0.24
C ASN A 59 20.93 -4.02 -0.16
N PHE A 60 21.43 -3.66 1.03
CA PHE A 60 22.84 -3.33 1.22
C PHE A 60 23.78 -4.51 0.95
N LYS A 61 23.28 -5.75 0.96
CA LYS A 61 24.10 -6.97 0.88
C LYS A 61 24.08 -7.68 -0.48
N GLU A 62 23.08 -7.46 -1.34
CA GLU A 62 22.92 -8.20 -2.60
C GLU A 62 22.50 -7.30 -3.81
N GLN A 63 23.48 -6.86 -4.61
CA GLN A 63 23.41 -6.47 -6.05
C GLN A 63 22.80 -5.11 -6.53
N ASN A 64 23.32 -4.66 -7.69
CA ASN A 64 22.99 -3.52 -8.60
C ASN A 64 21.88 -2.54 -8.16
N ILE A 65 22.33 -1.38 -7.67
CA ILE A 65 21.66 -0.50 -6.70
C ILE A 65 20.60 0.46 -7.31
N SER A 66 20.66 0.79 -8.60
CA SER A 66 19.80 1.88 -9.11
C SER A 66 18.35 1.45 -9.37
N THR A 67 18.12 0.22 -9.85
CA THR A 67 16.76 -0.29 -10.12
C THR A 67 16.05 -0.71 -8.84
N SER A 68 16.78 -1.07 -7.78
CA SER A 68 16.21 -1.45 -6.48
C SER A 68 15.76 -0.22 -5.68
N HIS A 69 16.50 0.89 -5.71
CA HIS A 69 16.13 2.11 -4.98
C HIS A 69 14.87 2.79 -5.55
N GLU A 70 14.81 3.00 -6.88
CA GLU A 70 13.63 3.61 -7.53
C GLU A 70 12.36 2.76 -7.30
N CYS A 71 12.50 1.44 -7.29
CA CYS A 71 11.40 0.54 -6.98
C CYS A 71 11.06 0.52 -5.48
N SER A 72 12.05 0.62 -4.60
CA SER A 72 11.84 0.78 -3.15
C SER A 72 10.97 1.98 -2.83
N ASP A 73 11.36 3.15 -3.35
CA ASP A 73 10.64 4.40 -3.13
C ASP A 73 9.19 4.28 -3.62
N GLN A 74 9.00 3.66 -4.78
CA GLN A 74 7.68 3.41 -5.36
C GLN A 74 6.82 2.43 -4.54
N PHE A 75 7.43 1.45 -3.87
CA PHE A 75 6.72 0.44 -3.10
C PHE A 75 6.22 0.93 -1.74
N ARG A 76 6.67 2.10 -1.30
CA ARG A 76 6.07 2.76 -0.13
C ARG A 76 4.61 3.12 -0.37
N PHE A 77 4.25 3.52 -1.59
CA PHE A 77 2.86 3.80 -1.96
C PHE A 77 1.92 2.60 -1.75
N PRO A 78 2.14 1.41 -2.36
CA PRO A 78 1.27 0.26 -2.14
C PRO A 78 1.27 -0.21 -0.68
N GLY A 79 2.37 -0.07 0.05
CA GLY A 79 2.42 -0.33 1.50
C GLY A 79 1.48 0.60 2.28
N CYS A 80 1.57 1.91 2.02
CA CYS A 80 0.70 2.92 2.62
C CYS A 80 -0.77 2.75 2.24
N TYR A 81 -1.06 2.49 0.97
CA TYR A 81 -2.40 2.17 0.51
C TYR A 81 -2.94 0.92 1.22
N TYR A 82 -2.13 -0.11 1.41
CA TYR A 82 -2.58 -1.33 2.05
C TYR A 82 -2.89 -1.15 3.54
N ALA A 83 -2.05 -0.41 4.24
CA ALA A 83 -2.23 -0.12 5.67
C ALA A 83 -3.35 0.91 5.91
N PHE A 84 -3.46 1.93 5.06
CA PHE A 84 -4.24 3.13 5.32
C PHE A 84 -5.01 3.63 4.09
N ALA A 85 -5.56 2.72 3.27
CA ALA A 85 -6.40 3.09 2.13
C ALA A 85 -7.48 4.09 2.57
N GLY A 86 -7.46 5.27 1.96
CA GLY A 86 -8.43 6.32 2.22
C GLY A 86 -9.84 5.93 1.79
N CYS A 87 -10.83 6.64 2.32
CA CYS A 87 -12.23 6.36 2.07
C CYS A 87 -12.91 7.41 1.19
N ASP A 88 -13.83 6.95 0.35
CA ASP A 88 -14.69 7.80 -0.44
C ASP A 88 -15.78 8.42 0.45
N LEU A 89 -15.76 9.75 0.53
CA LEU A 89 -16.68 10.56 1.33
C LEU A 89 -17.85 11.10 0.50
N SER A 90 -17.90 10.83 -0.81
CA SER A 90 -18.94 11.36 -1.72
C SER A 90 -20.29 10.65 -1.56
N THR A 91 -20.30 9.48 -0.91
CA THR A 91 -21.50 8.69 -0.68
C THR A 91 -21.85 8.63 0.82
N SER A 92 -23.11 8.34 1.13
CA SER A 92 -23.59 8.21 2.51
C SER A 92 -22.98 7.03 3.27
N VAL A 93 -22.38 6.08 2.56
CA VAL A 93 -21.70 4.91 3.12
C VAL A 93 -20.22 4.98 2.75
N LEU A 94 -19.38 5.31 3.73
CA LEU A 94 -17.94 5.41 3.52
C LEU A 94 -17.37 4.06 3.09
N LYS A 95 -16.75 4.02 1.92
CA LYS A 95 -16.11 2.83 1.36
C LYS A 95 -14.63 3.10 1.09
N PRO A 96 -13.73 2.12 1.34
CA PRO A 96 -12.34 2.25 0.96
C PRO A 96 -12.19 2.49 -0.54
N LYS A 97 -11.41 3.50 -0.91
CA LYS A 97 -11.03 3.75 -2.30
C LYS A 97 -10.15 2.59 -2.78
N LYS A 98 -10.34 2.20 -4.04
CA LYS A 98 -9.52 1.18 -4.69
C LYS A 98 -8.31 1.86 -5.35
N ILE A 99 -7.17 1.17 -5.43
CA ILE A 99 -6.06 1.58 -6.31
C ILE A 99 -6.50 1.51 -7.78
N CYS A 100 -6.10 2.48 -8.60
CA CYS A 100 -6.34 2.46 -10.03
C CYS A 100 -5.60 1.32 -10.73
N LYS A 101 -6.19 0.78 -11.79
CA LYS A 101 -5.61 -0.28 -12.63
C LYS A 101 -4.24 0.10 -13.17
N GLU A 102 -4.10 1.33 -13.62
CA GLU A 102 -2.87 1.88 -14.18
C GLU A 102 -1.73 1.91 -13.15
N SER A 103 -2.03 2.36 -11.93
CA SER A 103 -1.06 2.37 -10.84
C SER A 103 -0.68 0.95 -10.42
N CYS A 104 -1.65 0.03 -10.34
CA CYS A 104 -1.35 -1.39 -10.09
C CYS A 104 -0.46 -1.99 -11.19
N LEU A 105 -0.77 -1.73 -12.47
CA LEU A 105 0.03 -2.20 -13.61
C LEU A 105 1.43 -1.60 -13.62
N HIS A 106 1.58 -0.34 -13.21
CA HIS A 106 2.85 0.33 -13.07
C HIS A 106 3.77 -0.43 -12.10
N PHE A 107 3.30 -0.72 -10.88
CA PHE A 107 4.09 -1.45 -9.89
C PHE A 107 4.39 -2.90 -10.30
N THR A 108 3.40 -3.59 -10.87
CA THR A 108 3.56 -5.01 -11.25
C THR A 108 4.48 -5.21 -12.45
N LYS A 109 4.50 -4.27 -13.41
CA LYS A 109 5.34 -4.38 -14.61
C LYS A 109 6.74 -3.78 -14.41
N LYS A 110 6.82 -2.56 -13.87
CA LYS A 110 8.10 -1.83 -13.78
C LYS A 110 9.02 -2.37 -12.68
N CYS A 111 8.44 -2.88 -11.60
CA CYS A 111 9.16 -3.31 -10.41
C CYS A 111 8.90 -4.78 -10.09
N SER A 112 8.71 -5.62 -11.11
CA SER A 112 8.33 -7.04 -10.96
C SER A 112 9.31 -7.86 -10.10
N ALA A 113 10.61 -7.60 -10.21
CA ALA A 113 11.63 -8.22 -9.35
C ALA A 113 11.46 -7.81 -7.89
N PHE A 114 11.22 -6.51 -7.65
CA PHE A 114 10.94 -5.98 -6.33
C PHE A 114 9.65 -6.55 -5.74
N VAL A 115 8.56 -6.64 -6.52
CA VAL A 115 7.29 -7.27 -6.09
C VAL A 115 7.54 -8.66 -5.52
N ARG A 116 8.45 -9.42 -6.14
CA ARG A 116 8.76 -10.79 -5.76
C ARG A 116 9.46 -10.82 -4.39
N THR A 117 10.53 -10.06 -4.23
CA THR A 117 11.23 -9.91 -2.95
C THR A 117 10.33 -9.36 -1.86
N TRP A 118 9.55 -8.33 -2.18
CA TRP A 118 8.63 -7.70 -1.25
C TRP A 118 7.57 -8.66 -0.74
N LYS A 119 7.01 -9.53 -1.60
CA LYS A 119 6.08 -10.59 -1.17
C LYS A 119 6.71 -11.51 -0.14
N ASP A 120 7.97 -11.89 -0.34
CA ASP A 120 8.69 -12.78 0.56
C ASP A 120 9.02 -12.10 1.89
N VAL A 121 9.36 -10.80 1.86
CA VAL A 121 9.60 -9.98 3.06
C VAL A 121 8.30 -9.74 3.82
N PHE A 122 7.25 -9.26 3.15
CA PHE A 122 5.94 -9.03 3.77
C PHE A 122 5.36 -10.31 4.38
N ALA A 123 5.55 -11.47 3.74
CA ALA A 123 5.10 -12.74 4.30
C ALA A 123 5.77 -13.08 5.65
N ARG A 124 7.03 -12.66 5.87
CA ARG A 124 7.77 -12.90 7.12
C ARG A 124 7.34 -12.00 8.27
N PHE A 125 7.07 -10.73 8.00
CA PHE A 125 6.63 -9.79 9.05
C PHE A 125 5.18 -9.98 9.45
N LEU A 126 4.44 -10.76 8.67
CA LEU A 126 3.01 -10.93 8.80
C LEU A 126 2.68 -12.43 8.85
N ASP A 127 3.24 -13.15 9.82
CA ASP A 127 3.12 -14.60 10.06
C ASP A 127 1.67 -15.16 10.10
N ASN A 128 0.64 -14.30 10.07
CA ASN A 128 -0.79 -14.66 10.00
C ASN A 128 -1.50 -14.23 8.69
N LEU A 129 -0.78 -13.68 7.71
CA LEU A 129 -1.32 -13.14 6.45
C LEU A 129 -1.02 -14.04 5.24
N SER A 130 -0.95 -15.36 5.42
CA SER A 130 -0.95 -16.33 4.31
C SER A 130 -2.15 -16.15 3.34
N THR A 131 -3.17 -15.39 3.76
CA THR A 131 -4.36 -14.99 3.00
C THR A 131 -4.23 -13.65 2.26
N VAL A 132 -3.12 -12.92 2.40
CA VAL A 132 -2.74 -11.73 1.59
C VAL A 132 -2.14 -12.12 0.25
N ARG A 133 -2.09 -13.43 -0.03
CA ARG A 133 -2.01 -13.96 -1.39
C ARG A 133 -3.22 -13.47 -2.18
N ALA A 134 -3.12 -12.31 -2.83
CA ALA A 134 -3.64 -12.01 -4.19
C ALA A 134 -4.08 -10.55 -4.45
N PRO A 135 -4.77 -9.80 -3.56
CA PRO A 135 -5.60 -8.70 -4.08
C PRO A 135 -4.86 -7.38 -4.35
N LEU A 136 -3.63 -7.21 -3.85
CA LEU A 136 -2.85 -5.97 -4.05
C LEU A 136 -2.36 -5.83 -5.50
N PHE A 137 -1.98 -6.95 -6.11
CA PHE A 137 -1.38 -7.01 -7.45
C PHE A 137 -2.24 -7.71 -8.50
N ASN A 138 -3.47 -8.12 -8.17
CA ASN A 138 -4.46 -8.47 -9.18
C ASN A 138 -5.02 -7.17 -9.80
N CYS A 139 -4.36 -6.70 -10.86
CA CYS A 139 -4.71 -5.45 -11.53
C CYS A 139 -5.94 -5.57 -12.44
N THR A 140 -6.40 -6.78 -12.74
CA THR A 140 -7.50 -7.02 -13.70
C THR A 140 -8.85 -6.54 -13.16
N GLU A 141 -9.04 -6.62 -11.84
CA GLU A 141 -10.27 -6.26 -11.13
C GLU A 141 -10.28 -4.81 -10.62
N LYS A 142 -9.23 -4.04 -10.94
CA LYS A 142 -9.10 -2.65 -10.49
C LYS A 142 -9.85 -1.70 -11.44
N PRO A 143 -10.50 -0.65 -10.90
CA PRO A 143 -11.11 0.39 -11.73
C PRO A 143 -10.03 1.18 -12.48
N SER A 144 -10.35 1.61 -13.70
CA SER A 144 -9.52 2.58 -14.44
C SER A 144 -9.77 4.00 -13.95
N ARG A 145 -8.78 4.90 -14.10
CA ARG A 145 -8.85 6.29 -13.61
C ARG A 145 -10.05 7.10 -14.11
N ASN A 146 -10.54 6.82 -15.33
CA ASN A 146 -11.56 7.62 -16.02
C ASN A 146 -12.83 6.83 -16.36
N ALA A 147 -13.28 5.93 -15.50
CA ALA A 147 -14.45 5.06 -15.77
C ALA A 147 -15.82 5.74 -15.59
N GLY A 148 -15.94 7.05 -15.80
CA GLY A 148 -17.22 7.77 -15.67
C GLY A 148 -17.64 8.01 -14.21
N ASP A 149 -18.86 7.64 -13.84
CA ASP A 149 -19.52 7.90 -12.54
C ASP A 149 -18.97 7.10 -11.33
N THR A 150 -17.79 6.50 -11.45
CA THR A 150 -17.23 5.61 -10.42
C THR A 150 -16.29 6.39 -9.49
N PRO A 151 -16.32 6.16 -8.17
CA PRO A 151 -15.50 6.93 -7.23
C PRO A 151 -14.02 6.91 -7.58
N GLU A 152 -13.38 8.07 -7.40
CA GLU A 152 -11.98 8.33 -7.68
C GLU A 152 -11.09 7.23 -7.08
N CYS A 153 -10.56 6.36 -7.94
CA CYS A 153 -9.56 5.41 -7.52
C CYS A 153 -8.27 6.15 -7.16
N ILE A 154 -7.51 5.60 -6.22
CA ILE A 154 -6.25 6.21 -5.80
C ILE A 154 -5.22 5.95 -6.90
N TYR A 155 -4.76 7.03 -7.51
CA TYR A 155 -3.73 7.02 -8.55
C TYR A 155 -2.37 7.36 -7.93
N TYR A 156 -1.36 6.56 -8.25
CA TYR A 156 0.03 6.91 -7.99
C TYR A 156 0.50 7.94 -9.03
N ASP A 157 0.59 9.21 -8.65
CA ASP A 157 1.24 10.24 -9.46
C ASP A 157 2.72 10.34 -9.09
N ARG A 158 3.60 10.01 -10.04
CA ARG A 158 5.06 10.10 -9.87
C ARG A 158 5.52 11.56 -9.62
N LYS A 159 4.70 12.56 -9.95
CA LYS A 159 5.12 13.96 -9.99
C LYS A 159 5.19 14.69 -8.64
N GLU A 160 4.53 14.23 -7.57
CA GLU A 160 4.61 14.92 -6.26
C GLU A 160 5.88 14.57 -5.45
N SER A 161 6.56 13.47 -5.77
CA SER A 161 7.77 13.05 -5.04
C SER A 161 9.08 13.67 -5.56
N LEU A 162 9.02 14.52 -6.60
CA LEU A 162 10.19 15.18 -7.20
C LEU A 162 10.24 16.70 -6.98
N GLU A 163 9.30 17.29 -6.24
CA GLU A 163 9.32 18.73 -5.89
C GLU A 163 10.07 19.02 -4.57
N LYS A 164 10.98 18.12 -4.16
CA LYS A 164 12.01 18.43 -3.17
C LYS A 164 13.38 18.22 -3.82
N GLU A 165 13.69 19.09 -4.77
CA GLU A 165 15.08 19.48 -5.08
C GLU A 165 15.67 20.26 -3.90
#